data_AF-A0A3P7IL74-F1
#
_entry.id   AF-A0A3P7IL74-F1
#
_cell.length_a   1.000
_cell.length_b   1.000
_cell.length_c   1.000
_cell.angle_alpha   90.00
_cell.angle_beta   90.00
_cell.angle_gamma   90.00
#
_symmetry.space_group_name_H-M   'P 1'
#
loop_
_entity.id
_entity.type
_entity.pdbx_description
1 polymer ?
#
loop_
_entity_poly.entity_id
_entity_poly.type
_entity_poly.pdbx_seq_one_letter_code
_entity_poly.pdbx_strand_id
1 'polypeptide(L)'
;MAVFSVLYYVGSVICYITSITLSVNDLLNRIVGSNHQSSQFAFIATNIFLAAHRLLYAIFPFHTQKMLSKNFLKLCIALIIAFYIAYTILIMTPLASVMYCSSQLFFYFDERPLTGLAVKMNQIFNFAAGIVSISLYTIIFATLFLKGNLTFKKNHEIQMTVQAAVVSAIELIFFLYWEYGPPLKIPAFWLYVCDGYTILIYFDVLILPYLILNRSVKTELKNILFGRRGSLIAIIFSHTPLQIYR
;
A
#
# COMPACT_ATOMS: atom_id res chain seq x y z
N MET A 1 5.95 -1.41 -2.08
CA MET A 1 5.19 -0.22 -1.69
C MET A 1 5.58 1.01 -2.51
N ALA A 2 6.75 1.64 -2.28
CA ALA A 2 7.12 2.88 -2.98
C ALA A 2 7.05 2.81 -4.52
N VAL A 3 7.50 1.70 -5.12
CA VAL A 3 7.39 1.51 -6.58
C VAL A 3 5.94 1.50 -7.05
N PHE A 4 5.06 0.78 -6.36
CA PHE A 4 3.63 0.69 -6.72
C PHE A 4 2.90 2.01 -6.47
N SER A 5 3.25 2.77 -5.43
CA SER A 5 2.68 4.11 -5.25
C SER A 5 3.12 5.04 -6.36
N VAL A 6 4.40 5.04 -6.76
CA VAL A 6 4.87 5.83 -7.91
C VAL A 6 4.14 5.45 -9.20
N LEU A 7 4.00 4.16 -9.48
CA LEU A 7 3.24 3.68 -10.65
C LEU A 7 1.79 4.18 -10.63
N TYR A 8 1.16 4.19 -9.45
CA TYR A 8 -0.16 4.75 -9.28
C TYR A 8 -0.20 6.26 -9.53
N TYR A 9 0.70 7.05 -8.91
CA TYR A 9 0.76 8.50 -9.10
C TYR A 9 1.00 8.88 -10.56
N VAL A 10 1.91 8.18 -11.25
CA VAL A 10 2.15 8.39 -12.68
C VAL A 10 0.87 8.15 -13.49
N GLY A 11 0.15 7.06 -13.19
CA GLY A 11 -1.16 6.79 -13.79
C GLY A 11 -2.14 7.93 -13.57
N SER A 12 -2.34 8.36 -12.32
CA SER A 12 -3.27 9.44 -11.98
C SER A 12 -2.91 10.77 -12.66
N VAL A 13 -1.61 11.12 -12.75
CA VAL A 13 -1.15 12.32 -13.47
C VAL A 13 -1.48 12.25 -14.96
N ILE A 14 -1.22 11.10 -15.61
CA ILE A 14 -1.57 10.91 -17.02
C ILE A 14 -3.08 11.07 -17.22
N CYS A 15 -3.89 10.49 -16.33
CA CYS A 15 -5.35 10.65 -16.33
C CYS A 15 -5.77 12.13 -16.28
N TYR A 16 -5.26 12.90 -15.31
CA TYR A 16 -5.63 14.30 -15.16
C TYR A 16 -5.21 15.16 -16.36
N ILE A 17 -4.02 14.94 -16.91
CA ILE A 17 -3.58 15.63 -18.13
C ILE A 17 -4.50 15.27 -19.31
N THR A 18 -4.85 13.99 -19.45
CA THR A 18 -5.74 13.51 -20.53
C THR A 18 -7.15 14.11 -20.41
N SER A 19 -7.67 14.26 -19.19
CA SER A 19 -8.95 14.92 -18.94
C SER A 19 -8.92 16.41 -19.25
N ILE A 20 -7.86 17.13 -18.84
CA ILE A 20 -7.71 18.56 -19.13
C ILE A 20 -7.60 18.82 -20.64
N THR A 21 -6.90 17.94 -21.35
CA THR A 21 -6.73 18.03 -22.81
C THR A 21 -7.93 17.49 -23.60
N LEU A 22 -9.00 17.04 -22.93
CA LEU A 22 -10.21 16.46 -23.52
C LEU A 22 -9.93 15.34 -24.55
N SER A 23 -8.79 14.65 -24.40
CA SER A 23 -8.35 13.62 -25.33
C SER A 23 -8.97 12.28 -24.96
N VAL A 24 -10.06 11.90 -25.63
CA VAL A 24 -10.74 10.62 -25.37
C VAL A 24 -10.05 9.51 -26.17
N ASN A 25 -9.29 8.65 -25.48
CA ASN A 25 -8.71 7.45 -26.06
C ASN A 25 -8.99 6.24 -25.17
N ASP A 26 -9.82 5.31 -25.67
CA ASP A 26 -10.26 4.13 -24.93
C ASP A 26 -9.10 3.21 -24.52
N LEU A 27 -8.09 3.07 -25.39
CA LEU A 27 -6.92 2.27 -25.08
C LEU A 27 -6.13 2.88 -23.91
N LEU A 28 -5.96 4.20 -23.92
CA LEU A 28 -5.26 4.92 -22.85
C LEU A 28 -6.04 4.83 -21.53
N ASN A 29 -7.35 5.08 -21.56
CA ASN A 29 -8.23 5.00 -20.39
C ASN A 29 -8.17 3.61 -19.74
N ARG A 30 -8.06 2.56 -20.56
CA ARG A 30 -7.92 1.19 -20.09
C ARG A 30 -6.53 0.87 -19.54
N ILE A 31 -5.47 1.33 -20.20
CA ILE A 31 -4.09 1.16 -19.71
C ILE A 31 -3.97 1.81 -18.34
N VAL A 32 -4.47 3.05 -18.19
CA VAL A 32 -4.35 3.74 -16.92
C VAL A 32 -5.26 3.13 -15.85
N GLY A 33 -6.48 2.73 -16.19
CA GLY A 33 -7.38 2.04 -15.25
C GLY A 33 -6.83 0.69 -14.78
N SER A 34 -6.23 -0.10 -15.68
CA SER A 34 -5.57 -1.36 -15.30
C SER A 34 -4.36 -1.13 -14.39
N ASN A 35 -3.53 -0.13 -14.68
CA ASN A 35 -2.40 0.25 -13.83
C ASN A 35 -2.85 0.77 -12.46
N HIS A 36 -3.92 1.56 -12.41
CA HIS A 36 -4.51 2.10 -11.19
C HIS A 36 -4.91 0.99 -10.22
N GLN A 37 -5.78 0.07 -10.67
CA GLN A 37 -6.29 -1.02 -9.84
C GLN A 37 -5.17 -1.99 -9.42
N SER A 38 -4.30 -2.37 -10.37
CA SER A 38 -3.22 -3.32 -10.11
C SER A 38 -2.19 -2.76 -9.12
N SER A 39 -1.85 -1.47 -9.24
CA SER A 39 -0.93 -0.80 -8.33
C SER A 39 -1.49 -0.71 -6.92
N GLN A 40 -2.79 -0.42 -6.78
CA GLN A 40 -3.48 -0.41 -5.49
C GLN A 40 -3.43 -1.78 -4.81
N PHE A 41 -3.76 -2.85 -5.53
CA PHE A 41 -3.74 -4.20 -4.96
C PHE A 41 -2.32 -4.65 -4.58
N ALA A 42 -1.33 -4.39 -5.44
CA ALA A 42 0.06 -4.71 -5.14
C ALA A 42 0.60 -3.91 -3.94
N PHE A 43 0.16 -2.66 -3.79
CA PHE A 43 0.48 -1.83 -2.64
C PHE A 43 -0.07 -2.42 -1.35
N ILE A 44 -1.37 -2.74 -1.30
CA ILE A 44 -2.03 -3.34 -0.12
C ILE A 44 -1.40 -4.69 0.21
N ALA A 45 -1.18 -5.55 -0.78
CA ALA A 45 -0.50 -6.83 -0.59
C ALA A 45 0.88 -6.64 0.07
N THR A 46 1.69 -5.69 -0.44
CA THR A 46 3.01 -5.42 0.14
C THR A 46 2.90 -4.93 1.59
N ASN A 47 1.90 -4.10 1.91
CA ASN A 47 1.69 -3.62 3.27
C ASN A 47 1.37 -4.76 4.25
N ILE A 48 0.47 -5.67 3.86
CA ILE A 48 0.12 -6.85 4.66
C ILE A 48 1.32 -7.78 4.84
N PHE A 49 2.08 -8.06 3.77
CA PHE A 49 3.29 -8.86 3.88
C PHE A 49 4.31 -8.24 4.83
N LEU A 50 4.44 -6.91 4.83
CA LEU A 50 5.34 -6.21 5.76
C LEU A 50 4.83 -6.29 7.22
N ALA A 51 3.52 -6.15 7.43
CA ALA A 51 2.91 -6.31 8.76
C ALA A 51 3.08 -7.73 9.28
N ALA A 52 2.81 -8.75 8.46
CA ALA A 52 3.00 -10.16 8.79
C ALA A 52 4.47 -10.49 9.08
N HIS A 53 5.40 -9.96 8.28
CA HIS A 53 6.83 -10.08 8.53
C HIS A 53 7.21 -9.53 9.91
N ARG A 54 6.72 -8.33 10.28
CA ARG A 54 6.98 -7.74 11.61
C ARG A 54 6.37 -8.57 12.73
N LEU A 55 5.18 -9.11 12.53
CA LEU A 55 4.54 -10.01 13.49
C LEU A 55 5.40 -11.25 13.76
N LEU A 56 5.93 -11.89 12.72
CA LEU A 56 6.81 -13.05 12.89
C LEU A 56 8.08 -12.71 13.69
N TYR A 57 8.67 -11.53 13.46
CA TYR A 57 9.80 -11.06 14.28
C TYR A 57 9.41 -10.78 15.74
N ALA A 58 8.20 -10.26 15.99
CA ALA A 58 7.71 -10.00 17.34
C ALA A 58 7.42 -11.30 18.11
N ILE A 59 6.80 -12.30 17.47
CA ILE A 59 6.44 -13.57 18.11
C ILE A 59 7.67 -14.48 18.28
N PHE A 60 8.50 -14.65 17.25
CA PHE A 60 9.58 -15.66 17.23
C PHE A 60 10.98 -15.08 16.97
N PRO A 61 11.51 -14.17 17.81
CA PRO A 61 12.75 -13.44 17.50
C PRO A 61 13.96 -14.34 17.19
N PHE A 62 14.06 -15.51 17.83
CA PHE A 62 15.17 -16.46 17.64
C PHE A 62 15.02 -17.40 16.45
N HIS A 63 13.78 -17.70 16.04
CA HIS A 63 13.51 -18.63 14.93
C HIS A 63 13.39 -17.89 13.59
N THR A 64 12.95 -16.62 13.62
CA THR A 64 12.70 -15.82 12.43
C THR A 64 13.95 -15.53 11.63
N GLN A 65 15.14 -15.43 12.25
CA GLN A 65 16.40 -15.28 11.49
C GLN A 65 16.73 -16.50 10.61
N LYS A 66 16.24 -17.70 10.97
CA LYS A 66 16.40 -18.91 10.15
C LYS A 66 15.28 -19.07 9.12
N MET A 67 14.03 -18.75 9.49
CA MET A 67 12.87 -18.89 8.60
C MET A 67 12.82 -17.79 7.52
N LEU A 68 13.14 -16.55 7.89
CA LEU A 68 12.98 -15.37 7.05
C LEU A 68 14.30 -15.02 6.35
N SER A 69 14.74 -15.96 5.52
CA SER A 69 15.95 -15.81 4.72
C SER A 69 15.79 -14.75 3.64
N LYS A 70 16.92 -14.22 3.14
CA LYS A 70 16.95 -13.30 2.00
C LYS A 70 16.28 -13.89 0.75
N ASN A 71 16.33 -15.21 0.59
CA ASN A 71 15.70 -15.91 -0.54
C ASN A 71 14.17 -15.92 -0.39
N PHE A 72 13.66 -16.11 0.83
CA PHE A 72 12.23 -16.04 1.10
C PHE A 72 11.67 -14.64 0.80
N LEU A 73 12.37 -13.57 1.23
CA LEU A 73 11.95 -12.20 0.90
C LEU A 73 11.94 -11.95 -0.62
N LYS A 74 12.97 -12.40 -1.34
CA LYS A 74 13.02 -12.29 -2.82
C LYS A 74 11.86 -13.04 -3.47
N LEU A 75 11.52 -14.22 -2.98
CA LEU A 75 10.37 -14.99 -3.45
C LEU A 75 9.06 -14.24 -3.22
N CYS A 76 8.83 -13.68 -2.02
CA CYS A 76 7.63 -12.88 -1.74
C CYS A 76 7.53 -11.66 -2.68
N ILE A 77 8.62 -10.95 -2.89
CA ILE A 77 8.65 -9.80 -3.82
C ILE A 77 8.33 -10.27 -5.26
N ALA A 78 8.93 -11.37 -5.71
CA ALA A 78 8.67 -11.93 -7.03
C ALA A 78 7.20 -12.33 -7.20
N LEU A 79 6.58 -12.92 -6.17
CA LEU A 79 5.15 -13.26 -6.17
C LEU A 79 4.24 -12.03 -6.26
N ILE A 80 4.57 -10.95 -5.53
CA ILE A 80 3.81 -9.69 -5.61
C ILE A 80 3.92 -9.08 -7.01
N ILE A 81 5.12 -9.08 -7.61
CA ILE A 81 5.33 -8.57 -8.97
C ILE A 81 4.60 -9.44 -10.00
N ALA A 82 4.68 -10.77 -9.88
CA ALA A 82 3.96 -11.69 -10.75
C ALA A 82 2.44 -11.49 -10.65
N PHE A 83 1.92 -11.31 -9.43
CA PHE A 83 0.52 -10.98 -9.19
C PHE A 83 0.12 -9.65 -9.85
N TYR A 84 0.94 -8.59 -9.69
CA TYR A 84 0.72 -7.30 -10.33
C TYR A 84 0.63 -7.42 -11.85
N ILE A 85 1.59 -8.11 -12.48
CA ILE A 85 1.63 -8.28 -13.94
C ILE A 85 0.43 -9.10 -14.41
N ALA A 86 0.14 -10.24 -13.77
CA ALA A 86 -0.97 -11.10 -14.13
C ALA A 86 -2.33 -10.37 -14.03
N TYR A 87 -2.52 -9.61 -12.95
CA TYR A 87 -3.75 -8.84 -12.76
C TYR A 87 -3.86 -7.68 -13.76
N THR A 88 -2.77 -6.97 -14.06
CA THR A 88 -2.74 -5.92 -15.10
C THR A 88 -3.14 -6.49 -16.46
N ILE A 89 -2.58 -7.64 -16.84
CA ILE A 89 -2.92 -8.33 -18.10
C ILE A 89 -4.40 -8.71 -18.10
N LEU A 90 -4.92 -9.26 -16.99
CA LEU A 90 -6.33 -9.63 -16.89
C LEU A 90 -7.26 -8.43 -17.12
N ILE A 91 -6.99 -7.28 -16.51
CA ILE A 91 -7.81 -6.05 -16.67
C ILE A 91 -7.63 -5.40 -18.06
N MET A 92 -6.52 -5.70 -18.75
CA MET A 92 -6.33 -5.32 -20.15
C MET A 92 -7.06 -6.22 -21.14
N THR A 93 -7.50 -7.43 -20.73
CA THR A 93 -8.21 -8.39 -21.60
C THR A 93 -9.71 -8.14 -21.62
N PRO A 94 -10.46 -8.48 -22.70
CA PRO A 94 -11.88 -8.21 -22.78
C PRO A 94 -12.77 -8.93 -21.74
N LEU A 95 -12.19 -9.67 -20.80
CA LEU A 95 -12.89 -10.37 -19.73
C LEU A 95 -13.20 -9.47 -18.53
N ALA A 96 -12.30 -8.55 -18.19
CA ALA A 96 -12.46 -7.57 -17.11
C ALA A 96 -11.80 -6.26 -17.55
N SER A 97 -12.33 -5.11 -17.15
CA SER A 97 -11.72 -3.82 -17.49
C SER A 97 -12.06 -2.79 -16.44
N VAL A 98 -11.07 -1.97 -16.11
CA VAL A 98 -11.21 -0.76 -15.31
C VAL A 98 -10.88 0.38 -16.25
N MET A 99 -11.81 1.32 -16.40
CA MET A 99 -11.67 2.45 -17.29
C MET A 99 -11.73 3.75 -16.51
N TYR A 100 -11.03 4.75 -17.04
CA TYR A 100 -11.06 6.10 -16.50
C TYR A 100 -12.07 6.95 -17.27
N CYS A 101 -13.03 7.55 -16.55
CA CYS A 101 -13.97 8.49 -17.11
C CYS A 101 -13.42 9.92 -16.97
N SER A 102 -12.98 10.50 -18.09
CA SER A 102 -12.38 11.85 -18.08
C SER A 102 -13.37 12.97 -17.73
N SER A 103 -14.66 12.82 -18.04
CA SER A 103 -15.67 13.86 -17.77
C SER A 103 -16.05 13.95 -16.29
N GLN A 104 -15.90 12.85 -15.55
CA GLN A 104 -16.28 12.73 -14.13
C GLN A 104 -15.06 12.48 -13.22
N LEU A 105 -13.86 12.41 -13.79
CA LEU A 105 -12.56 12.25 -13.11
C LEU A 105 -12.47 11.02 -12.20
N PHE A 106 -13.08 9.90 -12.58
CA PHE A 106 -13.15 8.70 -11.74
C PHE A 106 -12.89 7.40 -12.50
N PHE A 107 -12.54 6.36 -11.76
CA PHE A 107 -12.34 5.01 -12.28
C PHE A 107 -13.59 4.18 -12.04
N TYR A 108 -14.00 3.41 -13.04
CA TYR A 108 -15.13 2.51 -12.94
C TYR A 108 -14.82 1.14 -13.54
N PHE A 109 -15.52 0.12 -13.06
CA PHE A 109 -15.49 -1.20 -13.65
C PHE A 109 -16.42 -1.24 -14.86
N ASP A 110 -15.87 -1.52 -16.03
CA ASP A 110 -16.63 -1.71 -17.27
C ASP A 110 -17.43 -3.01 -17.18
N GLU A 111 -18.62 -3.08 -17.80
CA GLU A 111 -19.48 -4.26 -17.73
C GLU A 111 -18.95 -5.37 -18.65
N ARG A 112 -18.30 -6.38 -18.04
CA ARG A 112 -17.65 -7.50 -18.73
C ARG A 112 -17.89 -8.81 -17.96
N PRO A 113 -17.65 -9.98 -18.58
CA PRO A 113 -17.99 -11.28 -17.97
C PRO A 113 -17.37 -11.53 -16.59
N LEU A 114 -16.16 -11.01 -16.33
CA LEU A 114 -15.46 -11.16 -15.05
C LEU A 114 -15.54 -9.90 -14.16
N THR A 115 -16.42 -8.94 -14.44
CA THR A 115 -16.56 -7.74 -13.60
C THR A 115 -16.95 -8.10 -12.17
N GLY A 116 -17.81 -9.12 -11.97
CA GLY A 116 -18.13 -9.63 -10.64
C GLY A 116 -16.91 -10.16 -9.87
N LEU A 117 -15.93 -10.75 -10.56
CA LEU A 117 -14.67 -11.17 -9.94
C LEU A 117 -13.83 -9.95 -9.54
N ALA A 118 -13.70 -8.95 -10.41
CA ALA A 118 -12.93 -7.74 -10.13
C ALA A 118 -13.50 -6.96 -8.94
N VAL A 119 -14.83 -6.82 -8.85
CA VAL A 119 -15.52 -6.18 -7.71
C VAL A 119 -15.30 -6.96 -6.42
N LYS A 120 -15.45 -8.30 -6.44
CA LYS A 120 -15.16 -9.14 -5.27
C LYS A 120 -13.70 -9.05 -4.83
N MET A 121 -12.76 -9.01 -5.77
CA MET A 121 -11.35 -8.80 -5.45
C MET A 121 -11.14 -7.45 -4.78
N ASN A 122 -11.76 -6.38 -5.27
CA ASN A 122 -11.68 -5.07 -4.64
C ASN A 122 -12.17 -5.09 -3.19
N GLN A 123 -13.32 -5.74 -2.94
CA GLN A 123 -13.81 -5.94 -1.57
C GLN A 123 -12.80 -6.72 -0.72
N ILE A 124 -12.29 -7.86 -1.20
CA ILE A 124 -11.28 -8.65 -0.48
C ILE A 124 -10.07 -7.80 -0.12
N PHE A 125 -9.57 -6.98 -1.05
CA PHE A 125 -8.42 -6.10 -0.80
C PHE A 125 -8.75 -4.97 0.19
N ASN A 126 -9.96 -4.42 0.18
CA ASN A 126 -10.40 -3.45 1.19
C ASN A 126 -10.43 -4.08 2.59
N PHE A 127 -11.02 -5.27 2.72
CA PHE A 127 -11.03 -6.04 3.96
C PHE A 127 -9.61 -6.40 4.42
N ALA A 128 -8.73 -6.74 3.49
CA ALA A 128 -7.34 -7.04 3.78
C ALA A 128 -6.58 -5.78 4.25
N ALA A 129 -6.81 -4.64 3.62
CA ALA A 129 -6.21 -3.36 4.00
C ALA A 129 -6.63 -2.91 5.40
N GLY A 130 -7.91 -3.04 5.74
CA GLY A 130 -8.46 -2.64 7.03
C GLY A 130 -8.30 -3.72 8.10
N ILE A 131 -9.13 -4.77 8.01
CA ILE A 131 -9.30 -5.76 9.08
C ILE A 131 -8.01 -6.55 9.34
N VAL A 132 -7.36 -7.05 8.28
CA VAL A 132 -6.15 -7.87 8.46
C VAL A 132 -5.01 -7.03 9.01
N SER A 133 -4.76 -5.83 8.48
CA SER A 133 -3.71 -4.94 8.99
C SER A 133 -3.92 -4.57 10.46
N ILE A 134 -5.13 -4.16 10.85
CA ILE A 134 -5.46 -3.82 12.24
C ILE A 134 -5.28 -5.02 13.15
N SER A 135 -5.73 -6.20 12.73
CA SER A 135 -5.57 -7.43 13.50
C SER A 135 -4.09 -7.77 13.72
N LEU A 136 -3.27 -7.67 12.67
CA LEU A 136 -1.82 -7.90 12.77
C LEU A 136 -1.16 -6.92 13.73
N TYR A 137 -1.44 -5.61 13.64
CA TYR A 137 -0.88 -4.62 14.54
C TYR A 137 -1.33 -4.80 15.99
N THR A 138 -2.60 -5.17 16.20
CA THR A 138 -3.13 -5.48 17.54
C THR A 138 -2.40 -6.65 18.17
N ILE A 139 -2.16 -7.73 17.41
CA ILE A 139 -1.39 -8.89 17.91
C ILE A 139 0.07 -8.51 18.17
N ILE A 140 0.69 -7.69 17.32
CA ILE A 140 2.07 -7.18 17.56
C ILE A 140 2.14 -6.46 18.89
N PHE A 141 1.23 -5.51 19.14
CA PHE A 141 1.21 -4.75 20.39
C PHE A 141 0.94 -5.63 21.61
N ALA A 142 -0.05 -6.53 21.53
CA ALA A 142 -0.34 -7.47 22.60
C ALA A 142 0.87 -8.35 22.93
N THR A 143 1.55 -8.88 21.90
CA THR A 143 2.74 -9.73 22.08
C THR A 143 3.89 -8.96 22.72
N LEU A 144 4.14 -7.73 22.28
CA LEU A 144 5.20 -6.88 22.83
C LEU A 144 4.92 -6.46 24.27
N PHE A 145 3.65 -6.21 24.61
CA PHE A 145 3.22 -5.90 25.97
C PHE A 145 3.36 -7.10 26.91
N LEU A 146 2.86 -8.28 26.49
CA LEU A 146 2.95 -9.52 27.27
C LEU A 146 4.40 -9.96 27.52
N LYS A 147 5.30 -9.72 26.57
CA LYS A 147 6.74 -10.01 26.74
C LYS A 147 7.48 -8.99 27.62
N GLY A 148 6.81 -7.92 28.07
CA GLY A 148 7.44 -6.85 28.86
C GLY A 148 8.45 -6.00 28.07
N ASN A 149 8.47 -6.12 26.74
CA ASN A 149 9.38 -5.38 25.87
C ASN A 149 8.91 -3.94 25.61
N LEU A 150 7.65 -3.62 25.93
CA LEU A 150 7.11 -2.26 25.91
C LEU A 150 7.15 -1.68 27.33
N THR A 151 8.29 -1.07 27.70
CA THR A 151 8.41 -0.42 29.02
C THR A 151 7.98 1.05 28.98
N PHE A 152 7.70 1.61 27.80
CA PHE A 152 7.32 3.02 27.57
C PHE A 152 8.25 4.05 28.25
N LYS A 153 9.48 3.64 28.62
CA LYS A 153 10.46 4.52 29.28
C LYS A 153 11.32 5.28 28.27
N LYS A 154 11.48 4.73 27.06
CA LYS A 154 12.31 5.33 26.01
C LYS A 154 11.44 6.02 24.96
N ASN A 155 11.77 7.28 24.64
CA ASN A 155 11.08 8.06 23.60
C ASN A 155 11.00 7.35 22.24
N HIS A 156 12.00 6.55 21.89
CA HIS A 156 12.00 5.82 20.62
C HIS A 156 10.95 4.69 20.58
N GLU A 157 10.75 3.98 21.69
CA GLU A 157 9.72 2.93 21.80
C GLU A 157 8.33 3.54 21.73
N ILE A 158 8.12 4.68 22.39
CA ILE A 158 6.86 5.43 22.33
C ILE A 158 6.58 5.87 20.89
N GLN A 159 7.57 6.47 20.20
CA GLN A 159 7.41 6.95 18.83
C GLN A 159 7.00 5.85 17.84
N MET A 160 7.66 4.69 17.90
CA MET A 160 7.32 3.54 17.05
C MET A 160 5.92 2.99 17.34
N THR A 161 5.53 2.97 18.61
CA THR A 161 4.21 2.50 19.04
C THR A 161 3.11 3.46 18.59
N VAL A 162 3.28 4.76 18.83
CA VAL A 162 2.34 5.81 18.40
C VAL A 162 2.20 5.82 16.88
N GLN A 163 3.31 5.66 16.15
CA GLN A 163 3.27 5.56 14.69
C GLN A 163 2.36 4.43 14.22
N ALA A 164 2.59 3.20 14.71
CA ALA A 164 1.80 2.06 14.30
C ALA A 164 0.33 2.16 14.76
N ALA A 165 0.06 2.73 15.94
CA ALA A 165 -1.31 2.99 16.40
C ALA A 165 -2.04 4.01 15.51
N VAL A 166 -1.38 5.12 15.15
CA VAL A 166 -1.94 6.14 14.25
C VAL A 166 -2.19 5.56 12.86
N VAL A 167 -1.23 4.80 12.32
CA VAL A 167 -1.39 4.12 11.01
C VAL A 167 -2.59 3.17 11.04
N SER A 168 -2.70 2.29 12.03
CA SER A 168 -3.83 1.35 12.14
C SER A 168 -5.18 2.06 12.30
N ALA A 169 -5.22 3.15 13.07
CA ALA A 169 -6.44 3.94 13.25
C ALA A 169 -6.88 4.58 11.92
N ILE A 170 -5.93 5.09 11.13
CA ILE A 170 -6.25 5.68 9.84
C ILE A 170 -6.64 4.60 8.82
N GLU A 171 -5.98 3.43 8.81
CA GLU A 171 -6.39 2.29 7.99
C GLU A 171 -7.84 1.86 8.28
N LEU A 172 -8.25 1.88 9.55
CA LEU A 172 -9.64 1.60 9.94
C LEU A 172 -10.60 2.65 9.38
N ILE A 173 -10.27 3.94 9.48
CA ILE A 173 -11.11 5.02 8.96
C ILE A 173 -11.29 4.89 7.45
N PHE A 174 -10.22 4.63 6.69
CA PHE A 174 -10.30 4.41 5.24
C PHE A 174 -11.10 3.15 4.89
N PHE A 175 -10.91 2.06 5.63
CA PHE A 175 -11.72 0.85 5.45
C PHE A 175 -13.21 1.12 5.66
N LEU A 176 -13.58 1.81 6.74
CA LEU A 176 -14.97 2.17 7.01
C LEU A 176 -15.55 3.04 5.90
N TYR A 177 -14.77 4.01 5.41
CA TYR A 177 -15.16 4.86 4.29
C TYR A 177 -15.37 4.05 3.00
N TRP A 178 -14.45 3.17 2.62
CA TRP A 178 -14.55 2.40 1.36
C TRP A 178 -15.62 1.30 1.38
N GLU A 179 -15.85 0.66 2.54
CA GLU A 179 -16.79 -0.46 2.63
C GLU A 179 -18.22 0.02 2.91
N TYR A 180 -18.39 1.00 3.80
CA TYR A 180 -19.73 1.45 4.22
C TYR A 180 -20.16 2.77 3.58
N GLY A 181 -19.23 3.49 2.95
CA GLY A 181 -19.51 4.74 2.24
C GLY A 181 -19.96 5.88 3.17
N PRO A 182 -19.94 7.12 2.68
CA PRO A 182 -20.58 8.22 3.40
C PRO A 182 -22.12 8.04 3.36
N PRO A 183 -22.82 8.09 4.50
CA PRO A 183 -24.30 8.00 4.56
C PRO A 183 -25.00 9.28 4.06
N LEU A 184 -24.24 10.24 3.52
CA LEU A 184 -24.71 11.58 3.19
C LEU A 184 -25.22 11.63 1.74
N LYS A 185 -26.27 12.44 1.51
CA LYS A 185 -26.81 12.78 0.17
C LYS A 185 -25.84 13.69 -0.60
N ILE A 186 -24.60 13.24 -0.76
CA ILE A 186 -23.56 13.95 -1.51
C ILE A 186 -23.87 13.77 -3.01
N PRO A 187 -23.79 14.83 -3.83
CA PRO A 187 -23.91 14.68 -5.28
C PRO A 187 -22.88 13.69 -5.82
N ALA A 188 -23.28 12.83 -6.77
CA ALA A 188 -22.44 11.74 -7.29
C ALA A 188 -21.04 12.19 -7.73
N PHE A 189 -20.94 13.37 -8.34
CA PHE A 189 -19.66 13.97 -8.72
C PHE A 189 -18.68 14.10 -7.54
N TRP A 190 -19.13 14.69 -6.42
CA TRP A 190 -18.28 14.88 -5.25
C TRP A 190 -17.91 13.56 -4.58
N LEU A 191 -18.80 12.57 -4.62
CA LEU A 191 -18.51 11.23 -4.10
C LEU A 191 -17.36 10.57 -4.88
N TYR A 192 -17.40 10.62 -6.21
CA TYR A 192 -16.33 10.08 -7.05
C TYR A 192 -14.99 10.79 -6.89
N VAL A 193 -15.03 12.12 -6.74
CA VAL A 193 -13.84 12.92 -6.44
C VAL A 193 -13.23 12.49 -5.11
N CYS A 194 -14.05 12.36 -4.06
CA CYS A 194 -13.60 11.88 -2.76
C CYS A 194 -12.99 10.47 -2.86
N ASP A 195 -13.62 9.54 -3.57
CA ASP A 195 -13.12 8.17 -3.73
C ASP A 195 -11.71 8.16 -4.36
N GLY A 196 -11.48 8.94 -5.41
CA GLY A 196 -10.15 9.07 -6.01
C GLY A 196 -9.10 9.65 -5.04
N TYR A 197 -9.43 10.73 -4.33
CA TYR A 197 -8.50 11.36 -3.39
C TYR A 197 -8.24 10.52 -2.14
N THR A 198 -9.22 9.76 -1.65
CA THR A 198 -9.04 8.92 -0.47
C THR A 198 -7.96 7.86 -0.68
N ILE A 199 -7.84 7.29 -1.89
CA ILE A 199 -6.78 6.33 -2.22
C ILE A 199 -5.40 7.00 -2.25
N LEU A 200 -5.30 8.22 -2.79
CA LEU A 200 -4.05 8.98 -2.78
C LEU A 200 -3.60 9.29 -1.35
N ILE A 201 -4.50 9.82 -0.53
CA ILE A 201 -4.21 10.13 0.88
C ILE A 201 -3.86 8.85 1.65
N TYR A 202 -4.51 7.73 1.36
CA TYR A 202 -4.19 6.44 1.97
C TYR A 202 -2.73 6.03 1.71
N PHE A 203 -2.22 6.20 0.48
CA PHE A 203 -0.80 5.92 0.19
C PHE A 203 0.13 6.87 0.92
N ASP A 204 -0.20 8.16 0.97
CA ASP A 204 0.60 9.15 1.69
C ASP A 204 0.66 8.82 3.18
N VAL A 205 -0.47 8.54 3.82
CA VAL A 205 -0.53 8.20 5.25
C VAL A 205 0.27 6.93 5.55
N LEU A 206 0.33 5.96 4.64
CA LEU A 206 1.10 4.75 4.88
C LEU A 206 2.59 4.90 4.65
N ILE A 207 3.01 5.72 3.68
CA ILE A 207 4.44 5.90 3.36
C ILE A 207 5.09 6.95 4.27
N LEU A 208 4.39 8.05 4.54
CA LEU A 208 4.92 9.25 5.19
C LEU A 208 5.48 8.98 6.60
N PRO A 209 4.83 8.16 7.46
CA PRO A 209 5.40 7.82 8.76
C PRO A 209 6.72 7.04 8.63
N TYR A 210 6.88 6.20 7.61
CA TYR A 210 8.17 5.53 7.36
C TYR A 210 9.25 6.50 6.91
N LEU A 211 8.91 7.49 6.08
CA LEU A 211 9.86 8.51 5.64
C LEU A 211 10.24 9.49 6.75
N ILE A 212 9.29 9.89 7.60
CA ILE A 212 9.50 10.89 8.64
C ILE A 212 10.17 10.29 9.88
N LEU A 213 9.77 9.10 10.32
CA LEU A 213 10.21 8.59 11.63
C LEU A 213 11.43 7.68 11.54
N ASN A 214 11.73 7.12 10.35
CA ASN A 214 12.91 6.29 10.19
C ASN A 214 14.17 7.13 9.87
N ARG A 215 15.03 7.31 10.88
CA ARG A 215 16.31 8.03 10.72
C ARG A 215 17.23 7.42 9.67
N SER A 216 17.22 6.10 9.50
CA SER A 216 18.03 5.42 8.47
C SER A 216 17.58 5.84 7.08
N VAL A 217 16.27 5.82 6.83
CA VAL A 217 15.68 6.25 5.55
C VAL A 217 15.95 7.73 5.30
N LYS A 218 15.81 8.61 6.30
CA LYS A 218 16.16 10.04 6.17
C LYS A 218 17.63 10.25 5.79
N THR A 219 18.53 9.51 6.42
CA THR A 219 19.97 9.63 6.18
C THR A 219 20.31 9.17 4.78
N GLU A 220 19.73 8.04 4.32
CA GLU A 220 19.96 7.54 2.96
C GLU A 220 19.27 8.39 1.89
N LEU A 221 18.06 8.88 2.13
CA LEU A 221 17.39 9.81 1.21
C LEU A 221 18.21 11.09 1.06
N LYS A 222 18.77 11.60 2.16
CA LYS A 222 19.72 12.72 2.15
C LYS A 222 21.01 12.35 1.39
N ASN A 223 21.54 11.15 1.54
CA ASN A 223 22.72 10.71 0.79
C ASN A 223 22.45 10.66 -0.73
N ILE A 224 21.28 10.20 -1.14
CA ILE A 224 20.85 10.13 -2.55
C ILE A 224 20.60 11.53 -3.11
N LEU A 225 19.86 12.38 -2.40
CA LEU A 225 19.51 13.75 -2.82
C LEU A 225 20.72 14.69 -2.83
N PHE A 226 21.66 14.53 -1.90
CA PHE A 226 22.87 15.36 -1.79
C PHE A 226 24.14 14.68 -2.36
N GLY A 227 23.98 13.67 -3.22
CA GLY A 227 25.01 13.28 -4.17
C GLY A 227 26.14 12.36 -3.68
N ARG A 228 25.96 11.56 -2.62
CA ARG A 228 26.84 10.42 -2.37
C ARG A 228 26.27 9.19 -3.06
N ARG A 229 26.91 8.75 -4.15
CA ARG A 229 26.64 7.49 -4.89
C ARG A 229 26.76 6.28 -3.95
N GLY A 230 25.74 6.02 -3.14
CA GLY A 230 25.49 4.76 -2.48
C GLY A 230 24.64 3.89 -3.41
N SER A 231 25.20 2.77 -3.85
CA SER A 231 24.57 1.82 -4.78
C SER A 231 23.10 1.53 -4.42
N LEU A 232 22.20 1.72 -5.39
CA LEU A 232 20.77 1.39 -5.39
C LEU A 232 20.45 -0.04 -4.88
N ILE A 233 21.46 -0.91 -4.82
CA ILE A 233 21.39 -2.29 -4.32
C ILE A 233 21.22 -2.35 -2.79
N ALA A 234 21.59 -1.31 -2.04
CA ALA A 234 21.44 -1.28 -0.57
C ALA A 234 19.97 -1.17 -0.10
N ILE A 235 19.08 -0.67 -0.97
CA ILE A 235 17.63 -0.53 -0.69
C ILE A 235 16.96 -1.91 -0.51
N ILE A 236 17.51 -2.96 -1.13
CA ILE A 236 16.97 -4.33 -1.04
C ILE A 236 17.64 -5.13 0.09
N PHE A 237 18.82 -4.70 0.58
CA PHE A 237 19.64 -5.50 1.50
C PHE A 237 19.80 -4.93 2.92
N SER A 238 19.36 -3.69 3.21
CA SER A 238 19.56 -3.08 4.54
C SER A 238 18.49 -3.41 5.59
N HIS A 239 17.47 -4.24 5.27
CA HIS A 239 16.70 -4.93 6.30
C HIS A 239 17.48 -6.13 6.88
N THR A 240 18.64 -5.84 7.45
CA THR A 240 19.24 -6.66 8.52
C THR A 240 18.62 -6.21 9.84
N PRO A 241 17.86 -7.08 10.55
CA PRO A 241 17.40 -6.78 11.88
C PRO A 241 18.55 -7.07 12.84
N LEU A 242 19.48 -6.13 13.00
CA LEU A 242 20.60 -6.28 13.94
C LEU A 242 21.20 -4.92 14.32
N GLN A 243 20.37 -4.03 14.88
CA GLN A 243 20.81 -3.00 15.85
C GLN A 243 19.73 -2.67 16.90
N ILE A 244 18.87 -3.63 17.25
CA ILE A 244 17.97 -3.51 18.42
C ILE A 244 18.57 -4.20 19.67
N TYR A 245 19.74 -4.84 19.56
CA TYR A 245 20.50 -5.34 20.71
C TYR A 245 21.94 -4.83 20.68
N ARG A 246 22.11 -3.56 21.03
CA ARG A 246 23.15 -3.04 21.91
C ARG A 246 22.74 -1.65 22.40
#